data_AF-A0A534SE80-F1
#
_entry.id   AF-A0A534SE80-F1
#
_cell.length_a   1.000
_cell.length_b   1.000
_cell.length_c   1.000
_cell.angle_alpha   90.00
_cell.angle_beta   90.00
_cell.angle_gamma   90.00
#
_symmetry.space_group_name_H-M   'P 1'
#
loop_
_entity.id
_entity.type
_entity.pdbx_description
1 polymer ?
#
loop_
_entity_poly.entity_id
_entity_poly.type
_entity_poly.pdbx_seq_one_letter_code
_entity_poly.pdbx_strand_id
1 'polypeptide(L)'
;MKSETLSNAQSLRVIGQYLRGLSINAFELDKIGDEYVVWVDRNQSNGKSSTATGFSKNIRKMDLEDEKIAPRIHLHGSEIFRLDIERRLRRAQAGGMPDVRSLSLSMRVLGQYLDSKGADDFTISWSTDSVKIRFLQQEQSFSPSNLYGLTMCMYLRRFDGARQTDAPDRLSI
;
A
#
# COMPACT_ATOMS: atom_id res chain seq x y z
N MET A 1 -16.38 3.85 21.14
CA MET A 1 -15.97 2.78 20.21
C MET A 1 -14.57 3.12 19.72
N LYS A 2 -13.56 2.28 19.93
CA LYS A 2 -12.23 2.51 19.34
C LYS A 2 -12.40 2.30 17.83
N SER A 3 -12.13 3.34 17.05
CA SER A 3 -11.92 3.18 15.61
C SER A 3 -10.79 2.17 15.45
N GLU A 4 -11.04 1.01 14.83
CA GLU A 4 -9.99 0.05 14.50
C GLU A 4 -9.17 0.64 13.35
N THR A 5 -8.25 1.54 13.68
CA THR A 5 -7.32 2.13 12.71
C THR A 5 -6.22 1.14 12.40
N LEU A 6 -6.08 0.85 11.10
CA LEU A 6 -4.95 0.09 10.58
C LEU A 6 -3.66 0.91 10.71
N SER A 7 -2.53 0.23 10.92
CA SER A 7 -1.22 0.89 10.80
C SER A 7 -0.97 1.34 9.37
N ASN A 8 -0.07 2.31 9.14
CA ASN A 8 0.24 2.75 7.78
C ASN A 8 0.78 1.58 6.94
N ALA A 9 1.57 0.68 7.52
CA ALA A 9 2.01 -0.55 6.86
C ALA A 9 0.84 -1.42 6.36
N GLN A 10 -0.23 -1.52 7.15
CA GLN A 10 -1.42 -2.29 6.77
C GLN A 10 -2.23 -1.57 5.70
N SER A 11 -2.52 -0.28 5.90
CA SER A 11 -3.30 0.53 4.96
C SER A 11 -2.62 0.63 3.59
N LEU A 12 -1.34 1.01 3.56
CA LEU A 12 -0.59 1.15 2.31
C LEU A 12 -0.41 -0.19 1.59
N ARG A 13 -0.32 -1.32 2.32
CA ARG A 13 -0.34 -2.64 1.67
C ARG A 13 -1.64 -2.88 0.92
N VAL A 14 -2.78 -2.59 1.54
CA VAL A 14 -4.10 -2.80 0.93
C VAL A 14 -4.26 -1.89 -0.28
N ILE A 15 -3.88 -0.62 -0.15
CA ILE A 15 -3.90 0.36 -1.24
C ILE A 15 -3.00 -0.10 -2.39
N GLY A 16 -1.76 -0.50 -2.12
CA GLY A 16 -0.84 -0.96 -3.17
C GLY A 16 -1.34 -2.21 -3.91
N GLN A 17 -2.08 -3.09 -3.24
CA GLN A 17 -2.74 -4.21 -3.92
C GLN A 17 -3.98 -3.76 -4.72
N TYR A 18 -4.71 -2.74 -4.27
CA TYR A 18 -5.84 -2.16 -4.99
C TYR A 18 -5.38 -1.49 -6.28
N LEU A 19 -4.35 -0.63 -6.20
CA LEU A 19 -3.74 0.04 -7.36
C LEU A 19 -3.15 -0.95 -8.37
N ARG A 20 -2.52 -2.03 -7.88
CA ARG A 20 -2.08 -3.14 -8.74
C ARG A 20 -3.23 -3.77 -9.54
N GLY A 21 -4.39 -3.97 -8.90
CA GLY A 21 -5.57 -4.52 -9.57
C GLY A 21 -6.12 -3.61 -10.68
N LEU A 22 -5.83 -2.31 -10.58
CA LEU A 22 -6.17 -1.30 -11.59
C LEU A 22 -5.03 -1.06 -12.60
N SER A 23 -3.93 -1.81 -12.51
CA SER A 23 -2.71 -1.62 -13.32
C SER A 23 -2.12 -0.20 -13.24
N ILE A 24 -2.28 0.47 -12.08
CA ILE A 24 -1.71 1.80 -11.81
C ILE A 24 -0.28 1.64 -11.29
N ASN A 25 0.67 2.29 -11.95
CA ASN A 25 2.12 2.20 -11.69
C ASN A 25 2.79 3.57 -11.48
N ALA A 26 2.10 4.69 -11.75
CA ALA A 26 2.50 6.01 -11.24
C ALA A 26 1.27 6.76 -10.71
N PHE A 27 1.44 7.38 -9.56
CA PHE A 27 0.38 8.04 -8.81
C PHE A 27 0.98 8.94 -7.75
N GLU A 28 0.18 9.88 -7.27
CA GLU A 28 0.41 10.56 -6.01
C GLU A 28 -0.61 10.07 -4.99
N LEU A 29 -0.21 9.93 -3.73
CA LEU A 29 -1.08 9.50 -2.64
C LEU A 29 -0.85 10.43 -1.46
N ASP A 30 -1.92 11.04 -0.97
CA ASP A 30 -1.92 11.81 0.27
C ASP A 30 -2.70 11.05 1.33
N LYS A 31 -2.15 11.05 2.54
CA LYS A 31 -2.87 10.70 3.76
C LYS A 31 -3.12 11.97 4.56
N ILE A 32 -4.39 12.22 4.87
CA ILE A 32 -4.84 13.30 5.74
C ILE A 32 -5.77 12.68 6.79
N GLY A 33 -5.30 12.58 8.03
CA GLY A 33 -6.07 11.90 9.08
C GLY A 33 -6.34 10.43 8.72
N ASP A 34 -7.62 10.03 8.61
CA ASP A 34 -8.03 8.66 8.25
C ASP A 34 -8.36 8.50 6.75
N GLU A 35 -8.17 9.54 5.96
CA GLU A 35 -8.47 9.53 4.53
C GLU A 35 -7.21 9.41 3.68
N TYR A 36 -7.34 8.64 2.60
CA TYR A 36 -6.33 8.51 1.56
C TYR A 36 -6.91 8.99 0.23
N VAL A 37 -6.18 9.88 -0.44
CA VAL A 37 -6.53 10.38 -1.77
C VAL A 37 -5.43 9.98 -2.72
N VAL A 38 -5.78 9.33 -3.84
CA VAL A 38 -4.84 8.92 -4.87
C VAL A 38 -5.13 9.65 -6.17
N TRP A 39 -4.14 10.37 -6.69
CA TRP A 39 -4.16 11.00 -8.00
C TRP A 39 -3.40 10.14 -9.01
N VAL A 40 -4.05 9.82 -10.12
CA VAL A 40 -3.44 9.00 -11.17
C VAL A 40 -2.98 9.89 -12.32
N ASP A 41 -1.74 9.69 -12.78
CA ASP A 41 -1.24 10.39 -13.96
C ASP A 41 -2.02 9.95 -15.21
N ARG A 42 -2.63 10.93 -15.89
CA ARG A 42 -3.49 10.72 -17.06
C ARG A 42 -2.73 10.17 -18.26
N ASN A 43 -1.42 10.36 -18.33
CA ASN A 43 -0.59 9.84 -19.43
C ASN A 43 -0.42 8.31 -19.39
N GLN A 44 -0.86 7.65 -18.32
CA GLN A 44 -0.84 6.19 -18.18
C GLN A 44 -2.20 5.51 -18.37
N SER A 45 -3.26 6.26 -18.70
CA SER A 45 -4.56 5.66 -19.07
C SER A 45 -4.56 4.96 -20.44
N ASN A 46 -3.39 4.81 -21.09
CA ASN A 46 -3.24 4.13 -22.39
C ASN A 46 -3.13 2.60 -22.28
N GLY A 47 -3.25 2.03 -21.09
CA GLY A 47 -3.53 0.60 -20.91
C GLY A 47 -5.03 0.34 -21.00
N LYS A 48 -5.50 -0.13 -22.17
CA LYS A 48 -6.82 -0.71 -22.45
C LYS A 48 -7.74 -0.77 -21.21
N SER A 49 -8.63 0.20 -21.09
CA SER A 49 -9.81 0.09 -20.23
C SER A 49 -10.61 -1.12 -20.68
N SER A 50 -10.29 -2.26 -20.10
CA SER A 50 -11.11 -3.45 -20.15
C SER A 50 -11.94 -3.39 -18.88
N THR A 51 -13.22 -3.09 -19.09
CA THR A 51 -14.35 -3.41 -18.24
C THR A 51 -14.03 -4.49 -17.19
N ALA A 52 -13.56 -4.06 -16.02
CA ALA A 52 -13.62 -4.88 -14.82
C ALA A 52 -15.00 -4.64 -14.19
N THR A 53 -15.93 -5.47 -14.63
CA THR A 53 -17.27 -5.61 -14.06
C THR A 53 -17.18 -5.99 -12.58
N GLY A 54 -17.83 -5.21 -11.72
CA GLY A 54 -17.97 -5.41 -10.26
C GLY A 54 -16.95 -4.57 -9.49
N PHE A 55 -17.30 -3.65 -8.58
CA PHE A 55 -18.31 -3.76 -7.54
C PHE A 55 -18.77 -2.36 -7.04
N SER A 56 -20.04 -2.29 -6.65
CA SER A 56 -20.70 -1.31 -5.76
C SER A 56 -20.91 0.13 -6.23
N LYS A 57 -22.13 0.35 -6.75
CA LYS A 57 -22.82 1.63 -6.85
C LYS A 57 -22.96 2.27 -5.46
N ASN A 58 -22.42 3.49 -5.31
CA ASN A 58 -23.07 4.65 -4.71
C ASN A 58 -22.06 5.80 -4.63
N ILE A 59 -21.83 6.48 -5.75
CA ILE A 59 -21.17 7.79 -5.73
C ILE A 59 -22.27 8.81 -5.97
N ARG A 60 -22.61 9.52 -4.88
CA ARG A 60 -23.44 10.71 -4.92
C ARG A 60 -22.82 11.68 -5.91
N LYS A 61 -23.63 12.17 -6.85
CA LYS A 61 -23.35 13.34 -7.67
C LYS A 61 -22.89 14.47 -6.75
N MET A 62 -21.68 14.96 -6.93
CA MET A 62 -21.26 16.27 -6.48
C MET A 62 -20.56 16.95 -7.64
N ASP A 63 -20.87 18.24 -7.77
CA ASP A 63 -20.85 19.04 -8.97
C ASP A 63 -19.56 19.00 -9.78
N LEU A 64 -19.77 18.87 -11.08
CA LEU A 64 -18.86 19.30 -12.13
C LEU A 64 -19.05 20.81 -12.25
N GLU A 65 -18.03 21.60 -11.90
CA GLU A 65 -17.54 22.69 -12.75
C GLU A 65 -16.01 22.79 -12.57
N ASP A 66 -15.34 23.14 -13.68
CA ASP A 66 -13.92 23.44 -13.87
C ASP A 66 -12.88 22.36 -14.26
N GLU A 67 -11.97 22.82 -15.12
CA GLU A 67 -11.10 22.11 -16.07
C GLU A 67 -10.27 20.90 -15.58
N LYS A 68 -10.12 19.91 -16.47
CA LYS A 68 -8.93 19.00 -16.58
C LYS A 68 -8.49 18.23 -15.31
N ILE A 69 -9.39 17.85 -14.42
CA ILE A 69 -9.04 17.13 -13.19
C ILE A 69 -8.55 15.70 -13.49
N ALA A 70 -7.31 15.36 -13.09
CA ALA A 70 -6.78 14.00 -13.15
C ALA A 70 -7.66 13.03 -12.34
N PRO A 71 -7.78 11.74 -12.72
CA PRO A 71 -8.61 10.79 -11.97
C PRO A 71 -8.19 10.72 -10.49
N ARG A 72 -9.17 10.85 -9.58
CA ARG A 72 -8.97 10.78 -8.13
C ARG A 72 -9.68 9.57 -7.54
N ILE A 73 -9.01 8.84 -6.67
CA ILE A 73 -9.57 7.72 -5.91
C ILE A 73 -9.52 8.11 -4.44
N HIS A 74 -10.66 8.17 -3.79
CA HIS A 74 -10.78 8.41 -2.35
C HIS A 74 -10.98 7.08 -1.63
N LEU A 75 -10.21 6.85 -0.57
CA LEU A 75 -10.27 5.65 0.25
C LEU A 75 -10.30 6.06 1.72
N HIS A 76 -11.40 5.77 2.40
CA HIS A 76 -11.51 6.00 3.85
C HIS A 76 -10.90 4.82 4.63
N GLY A 77 -10.33 5.05 5.81
CA GLY A 77 -9.72 4.01 6.65
C GLY A 77 -10.64 2.82 6.90
N SER A 78 -11.94 3.06 7.10
CA SER A 78 -12.95 1.99 7.23
C SER A 78 -13.12 1.13 5.97
N GLU A 79 -12.97 1.70 4.78
CA GLU A 79 -13.05 0.95 3.52
C GLU A 79 -11.80 0.10 3.33
N ILE A 80 -10.64 0.67 3.63
CA ILE A 80 -9.35 -0.03 3.63
C ILE A 80 -9.37 -1.19 4.63
N PHE A 81 -9.94 -0.98 5.82
CA PHE A 81 -10.13 -2.02 6.83
C PHE A 81 -10.99 -3.18 6.32
N ARG A 82 -12.14 -2.87 5.70
CA ARG A 82 -13.01 -3.89 5.07
C ARG A 82 -12.30 -4.66 3.97
N LEU A 83 -11.58 -3.96 3.09
CA LEU A 83 -10.77 -4.57 2.02
C LEU A 83 -9.68 -5.48 2.58
N ASP A 84 -9.08 -5.12 3.73
CA ASP A 84 -8.08 -5.96 4.36
C ASP A 84 -8.68 -7.28 4.86
N ILE A 85 -9.81 -7.22 5.57
CA ILE A 85 -10.53 -8.40 6.08
C ILE A 85 -10.88 -9.33 4.92
N GLU A 86 -11.53 -8.80 3.88
CA GLU A 86 -11.95 -9.60 2.73
C GLU A 86 -10.76 -10.32 2.07
N ARG A 87 -9.61 -9.65 1.98
CA ARG A 87 -8.41 -10.21 1.37
C ARG A 87 -7.66 -11.18 2.29
N ARG A 88 -7.72 -11.00 3.61
CA ARG A 88 -7.20 -11.99 4.58
C ARG A 88 -7.98 -13.30 4.47
N LEU A 89 -9.31 -13.21 4.37
CA LEU A 89 -10.18 -14.37 4.18
C LEU A 89 -9.86 -15.11 2.88
N ARG A 90 -9.65 -14.38 1.78
CA ARG A 90 -9.22 -15.00 0.50
C ARG A 90 -7.84 -15.67 0.58
N ARG A 91 -6.87 -15.09 1.30
CA ARG A 91 -5.52 -15.69 1.44
C ARG A 91 -5.51 -16.95 2.29
N ALA A 92 -6.38 -17.06 3.30
CA ALA A 92 -6.54 -18.27 4.08
C ALA A 92 -6.90 -19.49 3.20
N GLN A 93 -7.49 -19.24 2.02
CA GLN A 93 -7.88 -20.27 1.06
C GLN A 93 -6.85 -20.50 -0.07
N ALA A 94 -5.96 -19.54 -0.35
CA ALA A 94 -5.16 -19.52 -1.58
C ALA A 94 -3.67 -19.89 -1.42
N GLY A 95 -3.14 -20.04 -0.19
CA GLY A 95 -1.84 -20.69 0.07
C GLY A 95 -0.60 -20.18 -0.68
N GLY A 96 -0.62 -18.98 -1.26
CA GLY A 96 0.42 -18.50 -2.18
C GLY A 96 1.48 -17.60 -1.55
N MET A 97 2.74 -17.78 -1.96
CA MET A 97 3.87 -16.91 -1.63
C MET A 97 3.61 -15.48 -2.15
N PRO A 98 3.87 -14.42 -1.35
CA PRO A 98 3.73 -13.04 -1.83
C PRO A 98 4.78 -12.73 -2.91
N ASP A 99 4.34 -12.11 -4.00
CA ASP A 99 5.23 -11.53 -5.00
C ASP A 99 6.09 -10.43 -4.37
N VAL A 100 7.39 -10.69 -4.27
CA VAL A 100 8.36 -9.82 -3.62
C VAL A 100 8.72 -8.57 -4.44
N ARG A 101 8.36 -8.51 -5.72
CA ARG A 101 8.45 -7.28 -6.53
C ARG A 101 7.14 -6.49 -6.52
N SER A 102 6.25 -6.80 -5.58
CA SER A 102 4.92 -6.20 -5.59
C SER A 102 4.87 -4.79 -5.07
N LEU A 103 4.15 -3.92 -5.80
CA LEU A 103 3.75 -2.59 -5.32
C LEU A 103 3.17 -2.69 -3.90
N SER A 104 2.32 -3.68 -3.64
CA SER A 104 1.77 -3.91 -2.31
C SER A 104 2.79 -4.16 -1.23
N LEU A 105 3.88 -4.86 -1.56
CA LEU A 105 4.92 -5.13 -0.60
C LEU A 105 5.78 -3.89 -0.38
N SER A 106 6.22 -3.22 -1.45
CA SER A 106 6.98 -1.98 -1.33
C SER A 106 6.19 -0.92 -0.55
N MET A 107 4.89 -0.78 -0.82
CA MET A 107 4.01 0.12 -0.07
C MET A 107 3.85 -0.30 1.40
N ARG A 108 3.81 -1.60 1.71
CA ARG A 108 3.83 -2.08 3.11
C ARG A 108 5.09 -1.62 3.83
N VAL A 109 6.24 -1.75 3.18
CA VAL A 109 7.55 -1.41 3.75
C VAL A 109 7.63 0.11 3.99
N LEU A 110 7.15 0.91 3.04
CA LEU A 110 7.03 2.37 3.24
C LEU A 110 6.10 2.72 4.39
N GLY A 111 4.97 2.03 4.51
CA GLY A 111 4.08 2.23 5.64
C GLY A 111 4.72 1.87 6.97
N GLN A 112 5.53 0.80 7.03
CA GLN A 112 6.27 0.47 8.24
C GLN A 112 7.35 1.52 8.56
N TYR A 113 7.98 2.10 7.54
CA TYR A 113 8.90 3.21 7.73
C TYR A 113 8.17 4.44 8.30
N LEU A 114 7.02 4.80 7.75
CA LEU A 114 6.18 5.90 8.23
C LEU A 114 5.66 5.66 9.65
N ASP A 115 5.22 4.44 9.95
CA ASP A 115 4.84 3.99 11.30
C ASP A 115 6.01 4.20 12.29
N SER A 116 7.24 3.85 11.90
CA SER A 116 8.43 4.03 12.74
C SER A 116 8.81 5.50 12.99
N LYS A 117 8.34 6.40 12.13
CA LYS A 117 8.52 7.85 12.24
C LYS A 117 7.37 8.54 12.95
N GLY A 118 6.30 7.83 13.31
CA GLY A 118 5.09 8.43 13.87
C GLY A 118 4.42 9.41 12.90
N ALA A 119 4.50 9.14 11.59
CA ALA A 119 3.92 10.01 10.58
C ALA A 119 2.40 9.80 10.50
N ASP A 120 1.64 10.81 10.92
CA ASP A 120 0.18 10.82 10.82
C ASP A 120 -0.30 11.31 9.46
N ASP A 121 0.34 12.33 8.88
CA ASP A 121 0.02 12.85 7.56
C ASP A 121 1.26 12.80 6.65
N PHE A 122 1.07 12.39 5.39
CA PHE A 122 2.17 12.27 4.43
C PHE A 122 1.68 12.23 2.98
N THR A 123 2.59 12.55 2.07
CA THR A 123 2.44 12.40 0.62
C THR A 123 3.43 11.36 0.11
N ILE A 124 2.99 10.50 -0.80
CA ILE A 124 3.82 9.56 -1.56
C ILE A 124 3.62 9.86 -3.05
N SER A 125 4.67 10.32 -3.71
CA SER A 125 4.69 10.41 -5.18
C SER A 125 5.44 9.19 -5.72
N TRP A 126 4.75 8.39 -6.52
CA TRP A 126 5.25 7.13 -7.06
C TRP A 126 5.35 7.22 -8.59
N SER A 127 6.50 6.85 -9.15
CA SER A 127 6.70 6.66 -10.58
C SER A 127 7.56 5.43 -10.87
N THR A 128 7.79 5.14 -12.16
CA THR A 128 8.66 4.05 -12.60
C THR A 128 10.10 4.21 -12.10
N ASP A 129 10.58 5.45 -12.01
CA ASP A 129 12.00 5.75 -11.77
C ASP A 129 12.28 6.25 -10.36
N SER A 130 11.25 6.72 -9.66
CA SER A 130 11.42 7.37 -8.36
C SER A 130 10.21 7.15 -7.47
N VAL A 131 10.47 6.99 -6.17
CA VAL A 131 9.46 7.07 -5.13
C VAL A 131 9.87 8.17 -4.18
N LYS A 132 9.01 9.16 -3.99
CA LYS A 132 9.24 10.27 -3.06
C LYS A 132 8.22 10.22 -1.95
N ILE A 133 8.64 10.55 -0.75
CA ILE A 133 7.78 10.64 0.42
C ILE A 133 8.02 11.99 1.07
N ARG A 134 6.93 12.69 1.37
CA ARG A 134 6.96 13.93 2.13
C ARG A 134 6.18 13.75 3.43
N PHE A 135 6.82 14.03 4.56
CA PHE A 135 6.20 14.00 5.88
C PHE A 135 6.92 15.01 6.77
N LEU A 136 6.22 15.69 7.67
CA LEU A 136 6.81 16.65 8.63
C LEU A 136 7.82 17.64 8.00
N GLN A 137 7.47 18.21 6.83
CA GLN A 137 8.30 19.15 6.05
C GLN A 137 9.63 18.57 5.53
N GLN A 138 9.86 17.26 5.69
CA GLN A 138 10.98 16.53 5.12
C GLN A 138 10.53 15.84 3.83
N GLU A 139 11.38 15.84 2.81
CA GLU A 139 11.21 15.05 1.60
C GLU A 139 12.32 14.01 1.53
N GLN A 140 11.94 12.75 1.31
CA GLN A 140 12.86 11.66 1.13
C GLN A 140 12.58 10.96 -0.19
N SER A 141 13.62 10.85 -1.02
CA SER A 141 13.56 10.15 -2.30
C SER A 141 14.21 8.78 -2.18
N PHE A 142 13.56 7.79 -2.77
CA PHE A 142 14.03 6.43 -2.90
C PHE A 142 14.08 6.06 -4.38
N SER A 143 15.10 5.32 -4.78
CA SER A 143 15.05 4.57 -6.04
C SER A 143 14.22 3.29 -5.82
N PRO A 144 13.53 2.78 -6.86
CA PRO A 144 12.87 1.49 -6.79
C PRO A 144 13.82 0.38 -6.31
N SER A 145 15.08 0.41 -6.77
CA SER A 145 16.15 -0.51 -6.35
C SER A 145 16.43 -0.49 -4.84
N ASN A 146 16.47 0.70 -4.23
CA ASN A 146 16.68 0.84 -2.79
C ASN A 146 15.48 0.32 -2.00
N LEU A 147 14.25 0.52 -2.51
CA LEU A 147 13.05 -0.05 -1.91
C LEU A 147 13.00 -1.57 -2.00
N TYR A 148 13.47 -2.15 -3.11
CA TYR A 148 13.64 -3.59 -3.22
C TYR A 148 14.66 -4.10 -2.20
N GLY A 149 15.79 -3.43 -2.03
CA GLY A 149 16.78 -3.78 -0.99
C GLY A 149 16.19 -3.76 0.41
N LEU A 150 15.45 -2.71 0.76
CA LEU A 150 14.76 -2.57 2.05
C LEU A 150 13.72 -3.69 2.27
N THR A 151 12.98 -4.02 1.20
CA THR A 151 12.00 -5.11 1.17
C THR A 151 12.65 -6.47 1.40
N MET A 152 13.78 -6.74 0.72
CA MET A 152 14.54 -7.98 0.88
C MET A 152 15.09 -8.12 2.30
N CYS A 153 15.64 -7.04 2.87
CA CYS A 153 16.12 -7.04 4.26
C CYS A 153 15.03 -7.42 5.27
N MET A 154 13.78 -6.98 5.08
CA MET A 154 12.66 -7.41 5.94
C MET A 154 12.28 -8.87 5.74
N TYR A 155 12.28 -9.35 4.49
CA TYR A 155 11.96 -10.74 4.20
C TYR A 155 13.02 -11.71 4.73
N LEU A 156 14.30 -11.37 4.58
CA LEU A 156 15.41 -12.18 5.11
C LEU A 156 15.37 -12.25 6.64
N ARG A 157 15.13 -11.13 7.35
CA ARG A 157 14.93 -11.16 8.81
C ARG A 157 13.78 -12.08 9.24
N ARG A 158 12.72 -12.17 8.43
CA ARG A 158 11.58 -13.05 8.71
C ARG A 158 11.87 -14.52 8.42
N PHE A 159 12.75 -14.81 7.45
CA PHE A 159 13.25 -16.15 7.16
C PHE A 159 14.25 -16.65 8.20
N ASP A 160 15.14 -15.77 8.70
CA ASP A 160 16.11 -16.14 9.73
C ASP A 160 15.42 -16.40 11.08
N GLY A 161 14.40 -15.61 11.42
CA GLY A 161 13.58 -15.85 12.62
C GLY A 161 12.80 -17.17 12.60
N ALA A 162 12.58 -17.78 11.43
CA ALA A 162 11.92 -19.08 11.29
C ALA A 162 12.89 -20.27 11.43
N ARG A 163 14.21 -20.05 11.44
CA ARG A 163 15.23 -21.08 11.73
C ARG A 163 15.60 -21.17 13.21
N GLN A 164 15.14 -20.23 14.04
CA GLN A 164 15.53 -20.14 15.46
C GLN A 164 14.58 -20.89 16.42
N THR A 165 13.51 -21.51 15.94
CA THR A 165 12.51 -22.21 16.79
C THR A 165 12.62 -23.73 16.82
N ASP A 166 13.56 -24.35 16.08
CA ASP A 166 13.74 -25.81 16.03
C ASP A 166 15.11 -26.26 16.57
N ALA A 167 15.53 -25.72 17.72
CA ALA A 167 16.61 -26.33 18.50
C ALA A 167 15.98 -27.10 19.68
N PRO A 168 15.95 -28.45 19.67
CA PRO A 168 15.60 -29.17 20.87
C PRO A 168 16.69 -28.90 21.92
N ASP A 169 16.22 -28.43 23.07
CA ASP A 169 16.98 -28.20 24.28
C ASP A 169 17.90 -29.40 24.54
N ARG A 170 19.21 -29.17 24.47
CA ARG A 170 20.19 -30.17 24.90
C ARG A 170 20.07 -30.32 26.41
N LEU A 171 19.34 -31.35 26.83
CA LEU A 171 19.39 -31.84 28.20
C LEU A 171 20.83 -32.21 28.53
N SER A 172 21.39 -31.46 29.48
CA SER A 172 22.59 -31.81 30.22
C SER A 172 22.20 -32.82 31.29
N ILE A 173 22.71 -34.05 31.19
CA ILE A 173 23.14 -34.89 32.32
C ILE A 173 24.39 -35.62 31.88
#